data_AF-A0A257R410-F1
#
_entry.id   AF-A0A257R410-F1
#
_cell.length_a   1.000
_cell.length_b   1.000
_cell.length_c   1.000
_cell.angle_alpha   90.00
_cell.angle_beta   90.00
_cell.angle_gamma   90.00
#
_symmetry.space_group_name_H-M   'P 1'
#
loop_
_entity.id
_entity.type
_entity.pdbx_description
1 polymer ?
#
loop_
_entity_poly.entity_id
_entity_poly.type
_entity_poly.pdbx_seq_one_letter_code
_entity_poly.pdbx_strand_id
1 'polypeptide(L)'
;MRFGQLVIDQGELVLLRFAAKEVKNGRRLECELPSHLLPHFRYYVDEILPLMGGAQPGPSFWRNVDGSPFEYAGIMQMFRRLTARELGQAFAPHAARSGMSTALAAIAPDQPGLAASVLGSSEQVVERHYLKATMLEASRQANAALEAEREELRLRARTLLARRRGTHI
;
A
#
# COMPACT_ATOMS: atom_id res chain seq x y z
N MET A 1 -1.77 -1.64 14.49
CA MET A 1 -1.77 -0.27 13.92
C MET A 1 -2.91 0.52 14.56
N ARG A 2 -2.74 1.81 14.89
CA ARG A 2 -3.78 2.64 15.54
C ARG A 2 -4.16 3.86 14.68
N PHE A 3 -5.45 4.15 14.56
CA PHE A 3 -5.95 5.35 13.86
C PHE A 3 -5.63 6.62 14.65
N GLY A 4 -5.37 7.74 13.98
CA GLY A 4 -4.99 9.02 14.60
C GLY A 4 -3.54 9.06 15.11
N GLN A 5 -2.90 7.92 15.36
CA GLN A 5 -1.49 7.83 15.75
C GLN A 5 -0.58 7.42 14.58
N LEU A 6 -0.90 6.32 13.90
CA LEU A 6 -0.11 5.80 12.77
C LEU A 6 -0.74 6.08 11.42
N VAL A 7 -2.02 6.40 11.41
CA VAL A 7 -2.78 6.83 10.24
C VAL A 7 -3.25 8.24 10.54
N ILE A 8 -2.70 9.22 9.85
CA ILE A 8 -3.01 10.64 10.02
C ILE A 8 -3.82 11.06 8.81
N ASP A 9 -5.08 11.37 9.08
CA ASP A 9 -6.02 11.84 8.09
C ASP A 9 -6.00 13.37 8.01
N GLN A 10 -5.75 13.91 6.82
CA GLN A 10 -5.74 15.36 6.56
C GLN A 10 -6.81 15.76 5.51
N GLY A 11 -7.84 14.93 5.32
CA GLY A 11 -8.91 15.17 4.35
C GLY A 11 -8.51 14.76 2.93
N GLU A 12 -7.77 15.61 2.23
CA GLU A 12 -7.36 15.37 0.85
C GLU A 12 -6.21 14.36 0.72
N LEU A 13 -5.49 14.13 1.82
CA LEU A 13 -4.40 13.16 1.87
C LEU A 13 -4.38 12.41 3.19
N VAL A 14 -3.83 11.19 3.15
CA VAL A 14 -3.68 10.32 4.32
C VAL A 14 -2.21 9.94 4.43
N LEU A 15 -1.62 10.20 5.60
CA LEU A 15 -0.24 9.85 5.90
C LEU A 15 -0.19 8.61 6.80
N LEU A 16 0.63 7.64 6.42
CA LEU A 16 0.98 6.52 7.26
C LEU A 16 2.33 6.80 7.91
N ARG A 17 2.37 6.79 9.25
CA ARG A 17 3.56 7.11 10.04
C ARG A 17 3.84 5.98 11.02
N PHE A 18 5.04 5.44 10.96
CA PHE A 18 5.53 4.41 11.88
C PHE A 18 6.77 4.94 12.58
N ALA A 19 6.78 4.92 13.91
CA ALA A 19 7.96 5.28 14.67
C ALA A 19 9.05 4.22 14.50
N ALA A 20 10.32 4.60 14.73
CA ALA A 20 11.47 3.69 14.67
C ALA A 20 11.26 2.37 15.43
N LYS A 21 10.69 2.44 16.65
CA LYS A 21 10.40 1.28 17.50
C LYS A 21 9.32 0.33 16.95
N GLU A 22 8.57 0.77 15.94
CA GLU A 22 7.46 0.03 15.33
C GLU A 22 7.86 -0.62 13.99
N VAL A 23 9.07 -0.34 13.49
CA VAL A 23 9.58 -0.86 12.23
C VAL A 23 10.78 -1.76 12.49
N LYS A 24 10.81 -2.93 11.85
CA LYS A 24 11.83 -3.99 12.05
C LYS A 24 13.28 -3.51 11.91
N ASN A 25 13.52 -2.48 11.11
CA ASN A 25 14.86 -1.92 10.86
C ASN A 25 15.21 -0.75 11.79
N GLY A 26 14.35 -0.40 12.76
CA GLY A 26 14.58 0.73 13.66
C GLY A 26 14.46 2.11 12.99
N ARG A 27 13.95 2.20 11.75
CA ARG A 27 13.84 3.45 10.99
C ARG A 27 12.40 3.89 10.93
N ARG A 28 12.17 5.17 11.21
CA ARG A 28 10.85 5.79 11.02
C ARG A 28 10.44 5.63 9.55
N LEU A 29 9.21 5.20 9.31
CA LEU A 29 8.62 5.13 7.99
C LEU A 29 7.48 6.17 7.90
N GLU A 30 7.49 6.96 6.85
CA GLU A 30 6.42 7.91 6.55
C GLU A 30 6.11 7.82 5.06
N CYS A 31 4.87 7.50 4.72
CA CYS A 31 4.42 7.38 3.33
C CYS A 31 3.01 7.96 3.17
N GLU A 32 2.73 8.40 1.94
CA GLU A 32 1.43 8.91 1.56
C GLU A 32 0.59 7.78 0.98
N LEU A 33 -0.67 7.68 1.41
CA LEU A 33 -1.60 6.74 0.81
C LEU A 33 -1.82 7.15 -0.66
N PRO A 34 -1.65 6.24 -1.63
CA PRO A 34 -1.94 6.52 -3.03
C PRO A 34 -3.35 7.08 -3.21
N SER A 35 -3.50 8.11 -4.04
CA SER A 35 -4.77 8.81 -4.24
C SER A 35 -5.90 7.88 -4.71
N HIS A 36 -5.60 6.90 -5.56
CA HIS A 36 -6.59 5.92 -6.01
C HIS A 36 -7.11 5.00 -4.88
N LEU A 37 -6.43 4.92 -3.73
CA LEU A 37 -6.90 4.20 -2.54
C LEU A 37 -7.71 5.07 -1.58
N LEU A 38 -7.70 6.41 -1.73
CA LEU A 38 -8.44 7.31 -0.84
C LEU A 38 -9.93 6.99 -0.79
N PRO A 39 -10.65 6.73 -1.91
CA PRO A 39 -12.08 6.40 -1.83
C PRO A 39 -12.35 5.12 -1.02
N HIS A 40 -11.48 4.11 -1.15
CA HIS A 40 -11.60 2.87 -0.39
C HIS A 40 -11.27 3.06 1.09
N PHE A 41 -10.28 3.91 1.38
CA PHE A 41 -9.95 4.29 2.74
C PHE A 41 -11.10 5.02 3.42
N ARG A 42 -11.72 5.99 2.75
CA ARG A 42 -12.90 6.73 3.23
C ARG A 42 -14.04 5.79 3.56
N TYR A 43 -14.42 4.95 2.59
CA TYR A 43 -15.44 3.94 2.80
C TYR A 43 -15.13 3.03 4.01
N TYR A 44 -13.87 2.59 4.14
CA TYR A 44 -13.48 1.79 5.29
C TYR A 44 -13.64 2.54 6.62
N VAL A 45 -13.18 3.79 6.71
CA VAL A 45 -13.21 4.57 7.96
C VAL A 45 -14.61 5.04 8.32
N ASP A 46 -15.37 5.50 7.33
CA ASP A 46 -16.65 6.18 7.52
C ASP A 46 -17.82 5.19 7.61
N GLU A 47 -17.75 4.07 6.87
CA GLU A 47 -18.86 3.12 6.77
C GLU A 47 -18.57 1.80 7.48
N ILE A 48 -17.35 1.26 7.38
CA ILE A 48 -17.04 -0.09 7.88
C ILE A 48 -16.53 -0.06 9.33
N LEU A 49 -15.61 0.85 9.65
CA LEU A 49 -14.97 0.94 10.96
C LEU A 49 -15.95 1.21 12.11
N PRO A 50 -17.01 2.02 11.96
CA PRO A 50 -18.02 2.21 13.01
C PRO A 50 -18.82 0.96 13.34
N LEU A 51 -18.92 0.02 12.39
CA LEU A 51 -19.61 -1.26 12.56
C LEU A 51 -18.73 -2.32 13.25
N MET A 52 -17.43 -2.04 13.46
CA MET A 52 -16.45 -2.96 14.03
C MET A 52 -16.01 -2.47 15.41
N GLY A 53 -16.41 -3.17 16.47
CA GLY A 53 -16.07 -2.72 17.82
C GLY A 53 -16.57 -3.54 18.99
N GLY A 54 -17.46 -4.52 18.78
CA GLY A 54 -18.08 -5.23 19.89
C GLY A 54 -18.65 -4.27 20.96
N ALA A 55 -18.60 -4.68 22.23
CA ALA A 55 -19.04 -3.82 23.34
C ALA A 55 -18.02 -2.72 23.72
N GLN A 56 -16.73 -2.89 23.39
CA GLN A 56 -15.68 -1.90 23.63
C GLN A 56 -14.58 -1.98 22.56
N PRO A 57 -14.58 -1.07 21.56
CA PRO A 57 -13.57 -1.08 20.51
C PRO A 57 -12.18 -0.71 21.05
N GLY A 58 -11.21 -1.62 20.89
CA GLY A 58 -9.80 -1.32 21.16
C GLY A 58 -9.21 -0.28 20.18
N PRO A 59 -7.99 0.24 20.39
CA PRO A 59 -7.42 1.31 19.56
C PRO A 59 -6.94 0.85 18.16
N SER A 60 -7.17 -0.41 17.79
CA SER A 60 -6.66 -1.01 16.57
C SER A 60 -7.43 -0.54 15.33
N PHE A 61 -6.70 -0.05 14.34
CA PHE A 61 -7.26 0.36 13.05
C PHE A 61 -7.79 -0.85 12.28
N TRP A 62 -6.95 -1.86 12.10
CA TRP A 62 -7.30 -3.14 11.49
C TRP A 62 -7.81 -4.10 12.58
N ARG A 63 -9.11 -4.39 12.57
CA ARG A 63 -9.78 -5.20 13.59
C ARG A 63 -10.89 -6.07 13.01
N ASN A 64 -11.20 -7.14 13.73
CA ASN A 64 -12.37 -7.98 13.54
C ASN A 64 -13.64 -7.25 14.00
N VAL A 65 -14.82 -7.79 13.64
CA VAL A 65 -16.14 -7.25 14.01
C VAL A 65 -16.32 -7.15 15.54
N ASP A 66 -15.76 -8.12 16.28
CA ASP A 66 -15.76 -8.14 17.74
C ASP A 66 -14.83 -7.09 18.39
N GLY A 67 -14.12 -6.29 17.59
CA GLY A 67 -13.19 -5.25 18.05
C GLY A 67 -11.76 -5.74 18.32
N SER A 68 -11.50 -7.05 18.22
CA SER A 68 -10.16 -7.62 18.40
C SER A 68 -9.23 -7.24 17.24
N PRO A 69 -7.93 -7.01 17.48
CA PRO A 69 -6.98 -6.70 16.40
C PRO A 69 -6.84 -7.85 15.40
N PHE A 70 -6.65 -7.54 14.12
CA PHE A 70 -6.26 -8.56 13.16
C PHE A 70 -4.87 -9.12 13.48
N GLU A 71 -4.75 -10.44 13.45
CA GLU A 71 -3.47 -11.12 13.50
C GLU A 71 -2.82 -11.20 12.12
N TYR A 72 -1.49 -11.30 12.09
CA TYR A 72 -0.72 -11.45 10.86
C TYR A 72 -1.17 -12.66 10.02
N ALA A 73 -1.46 -13.79 10.68
CA ALA A 73 -1.94 -14.99 10.00
C ALA A 73 -3.29 -14.75 9.29
N GLY A 74 -4.20 -14.01 9.93
CA GLY A 74 -5.48 -13.62 9.33
C GLY A 74 -5.30 -12.76 8.08
N ILE A 75 -4.45 -11.73 8.17
CA ILE A 75 -4.12 -10.87 7.01
C ILE A 75 -3.49 -11.69 5.87
N MET A 76 -2.55 -12.57 6.19
CA MET A 76 -1.90 -13.43 5.20
C MET A 76 -2.92 -14.34 4.48
N GLN A 77 -3.85 -14.94 5.22
CA GLN A 77 -4.88 -15.81 4.65
C GLN A 77 -5.87 -15.02 3.78
N MET A 78 -6.32 -13.85 4.26
CA MET A 78 -7.19 -12.96 3.47
C MET A 78 -6.50 -12.56 2.16
N PHE A 79 -5.23 -12.17 2.21
CA PHE A 79 -4.45 -11.77 1.05
C PHE A 79 -4.33 -12.92 0.04
N ARG A 80 -3.94 -14.12 0.47
CA ARG A 80 -3.83 -15.31 -0.40
C ARG A 80 -5.15 -15.65 -1.08
N ARG A 81 -6.25 -15.59 -0.33
CA ARG A 81 -7.60 -15.86 -0.86
C ARG A 81 -7.98 -14.84 -1.92
N LEU A 82 -7.74 -13.56 -1.66
CA LEU A 82 -8.04 -12.48 -2.60
C LEU A 82 -7.20 -12.61 -3.88
N THR A 83 -5.89 -12.85 -3.79
CA THR A 83 -5.09 -13.00 -5.01
C THR A 83 -5.43 -14.27 -5.79
N ALA A 84 -5.75 -15.37 -5.12
CA ALA A 84 -6.20 -16.58 -5.81
C ALA A 84 -7.48 -16.33 -6.61
N ARG A 85 -8.44 -15.61 -6.00
CA ARG A 85 -9.71 -15.27 -6.63
C ARG A 85 -9.54 -14.28 -7.78
N GLU A 86 -8.80 -13.20 -7.57
CA GLU A 86 -8.74 -12.07 -8.52
C GLU A 86 -7.64 -12.23 -9.57
N LEU A 87 -6.57 -12.97 -9.27
CA LEU A 87 -5.40 -13.13 -10.14
C LEU A 87 -5.18 -14.58 -10.59
N GLY A 88 -6.03 -15.52 -10.15
CA GLY A 88 -5.90 -16.95 -10.45
C GLY A 88 -4.76 -17.66 -9.70
N GLN A 89 -4.00 -16.96 -8.85
CA GLN A 89 -2.89 -17.52 -8.09
C GLN A 89 -2.79 -16.94 -6.68
N ALA A 90 -2.58 -17.81 -5.69
CA ALA A 90 -2.34 -17.40 -4.31
C ALA A 90 -0.92 -16.86 -4.13
N PHE A 91 -0.78 -15.63 -3.65
CA PHE A 91 0.49 -15.02 -3.29
C PHE A 91 0.52 -14.69 -1.81
N ALA A 92 1.68 -14.80 -1.18
CA ALA A 92 1.88 -14.25 0.16
C ALA A 92 2.22 -12.76 0.08
N PRO A 93 1.93 -11.96 1.13
CA PRO A 93 2.32 -10.55 1.19
C PRO A 93 3.81 -10.30 0.88
N HIS A 94 4.70 -11.22 1.28
CA HIS A 94 6.12 -11.14 0.96
C HIS A 94 6.40 -11.23 -0.55
N ALA A 95 5.70 -12.10 -1.28
CA ALA A 95 5.88 -12.23 -2.72
C ALA A 95 5.41 -10.96 -3.46
N ALA A 96 4.27 -10.40 -3.05
CA ALA A 96 3.80 -9.11 -3.56
C ALA A 96 4.80 -7.98 -3.29
N ARG A 97 5.38 -7.96 -2.09
CA ARG A 97 6.41 -6.99 -1.71
C ARG A 97 7.69 -7.11 -2.56
N SER A 98 8.16 -8.33 -2.80
CA SER A 98 9.30 -8.56 -3.70
C SER A 98 8.98 -8.13 -5.13
N GLY A 99 7.78 -8.44 -5.62
CA GLY A 99 7.30 -8.00 -6.93
C GLY A 99 7.27 -6.48 -7.07
N MET A 100 6.84 -5.75 -6.02
CA MET A 100 6.88 -4.28 -6.01
C MET A 100 8.31 -3.74 -6.08
N SER A 101 9.27 -4.37 -5.41
CA SER A 101 10.68 -3.99 -5.52
C SER A 101 11.19 -4.13 -6.96
N THR A 102 10.88 -5.25 -7.62
CA THR A 102 11.26 -5.49 -9.02
C THR A 102 10.57 -4.52 -9.97
N ALA A 103 9.28 -4.26 -9.77
CA ALA A 103 8.50 -3.33 -10.58
C ALA A 103 9.06 -1.90 -10.49
N LEU A 104 9.35 -1.42 -9.28
CA LEU A 104 9.94 -0.08 -9.09
C LEU A 104 11.33 0.03 -9.72
N ALA A 105 12.15 -1.02 -9.65
CA ALA A 105 13.45 -1.04 -10.33
C ALA A 105 13.32 -0.99 -11.85
N ALA A 106 12.26 -1.59 -12.42
CA ALA A 106 12.00 -1.57 -13.86
C ALA A 106 11.40 -0.23 -14.34
N ILE A 107 10.49 0.36 -13.56
CA ILE A 107 9.77 1.59 -13.95
C ILE A 107 10.61 2.85 -13.68
N ALA A 108 11.49 2.82 -12.67
CA ALA A 108 12.38 3.92 -12.30
C ALA A 108 13.85 3.47 -12.21
N PRO A 109 14.46 3.01 -13.33
CA PRO A 109 15.83 2.49 -13.32
C PRO A 109 16.88 3.53 -12.91
N ASP A 110 16.61 4.81 -13.17
CA ASP A 110 17.49 5.92 -12.79
C ASP A 110 17.43 6.27 -11.29
N GLN A 111 16.57 5.58 -10.51
CA GLN A 111 16.36 5.81 -9.09
C GLN A 111 16.51 4.50 -8.28
N PRO A 112 17.71 3.89 -8.23
CA PRO A 112 17.92 2.57 -7.60
C PRO A 112 17.60 2.54 -6.09
N GLY A 113 17.63 3.70 -5.42
CA GLY A 113 17.27 3.83 -4.00
C GLY A 113 15.76 3.93 -3.73
N LEU A 114 14.92 4.09 -4.76
CA LEU A 114 13.48 4.32 -4.61
C LEU A 114 12.77 3.12 -3.97
N ALA A 115 13.02 1.92 -4.49
CA ALA A 115 12.45 0.69 -3.95
C ALA A 115 12.86 0.47 -2.48
N ALA A 116 14.16 0.66 -2.17
CA ALA A 116 14.68 0.55 -0.81
C ALA A 116 14.04 1.54 0.17
N SER A 117 13.85 2.79 -0.28
CA SER A 117 13.29 3.87 0.53
C SER A 117 11.80 3.66 0.81
N VAL A 118 11.02 3.27 -0.20
CA VAL A 118 9.57 3.04 -0.09
C VAL A 118 9.25 1.79 0.72
N LEU A 119 10.03 0.73 0.51
CA LEU A 119 9.87 -0.50 1.26
C LEU A 119 10.45 -0.37 2.68
N GLY A 120 11.39 0.53 2.92
CA GLY A 120 12.18 0.54 4.16
C GLY A 120 13.11 -0.69 4.24
N SER A 121 13.49 -1.26 3.11
CA SER A 121 14.53 -2.30 3.03
C SER A 121 15.87 -1.63 2.83
N SER A 122 16.65 -1.45 3.89
CA SER A 122 18.07 -1.07 3.75
C SER A 122 18.83 -1.52 4.99
N GLU A 123 19.65 -2.55 4.79
CA GLU A 123 20.77 -2.88 5.67
C GLU A 123 22.01 -2.05 5.29
N GLN A 124 22.05 -1.36 4.14
CA GLN A 124 23.19 -0.53 3.76
C GLN A 124 22.76 0.81 3.14
N VAL A 125 23.38 1.87 3.66
CA VAL A 125 23.52 3.24 3.14
C VAL A 125 22.24 4.06 2.92
N VAL A 126 21.77 4.74 3.98
CA VAL A 126 21.32 6.15 3.90
C VAL A 126 21.64 6.80 5.25
N GLU A 127 22.40 7.89 5.24
CA GLU A 127 22.84 8.64 6.42
C GLU A 127 21.68 9.07 7.33
N ARG A 128 21.93 8.99 8.64
CA ARG A 128 21.00 9.12 9.77
C ARG A 128 20.29 10.48 9.86
N HIS A 129 20.65 11.47 9.03
CA HIS A 129 20.17 12.85 9.11
C HIS A 129 19.27 13.30 7.94
N TYR A 130 19.06 12.47 6.91
CA TYR A 130 18.40 12.87 5.65
C TYR A 130 16.96 12.35 5.43
N LEU A 131 16.33 11.68 6.41
CA LEU A 131 15.35 10.64 6.10
C LEU A 131 13.87 11.07 5.98
N LYS A 132 13.42 12.15 6.63
CA LYS A 132 11.95 12.42 6.68
C LYS A 132 11.38 13.00 5.38
N ALA A 133 12.06 13.97 4.78
CA ALA A 133 11.65 14.55 3.49
C ALA A 133 11.83 13.52 2.36
N THR A 134 12.98 12.83 2.34
CA THR A 134 13.34 11.86 1.32
C THR A 134 12.40 10.65 1.25
N MET A 135 11.93 10.12 2.39
CA MET A 135 11.04 8.95 2.36
C MET A 135 9.62 9.29 1.89
N LEU A 136 9.08 10.44 2.31
CA LEU A 136 7.78 10.90 1.82
C LEU A 136 7.86 11.26 0.33
N GLU A 137 8.94 11.89 -0.09
CA GLU A 137 9.19 12.22 -1.50
C GLU A 137 9.38 10.96 -2.35
N ALA A 138 10.17 9.99 -1.88
CA ALA A 138 10.30 8.67 -2.50
C ALA A 138 8.94 7.94 -2.58
N SER A 139 8.12 8.02 -1.52
CA SER A 139 6.76 7.47 -1.55
C SER A 139 5.91 8.13 -2.64
N ARG A 140 5.99 9.45 -2.80
CA ARG A 140 5.26 10.18 -3.83
C ARG A 140 5.73 9.81 -5.23
N GLN A 141 7.05 9.75 -5.43
CA GLN A 141 7.66 9.35 -6.70
C GLN A 141 7.24 7.93 -7.10
N ALA A 142 7.29 6.98 -6.17
CA ALA A 142 6.84 5.61 -6.43
C ALA A 142 5.33 5.52 -6.69
N ASN A 143 4.51 6.27 -5.93
CA ASN A 143 3.07 6.33 -6.17
C ASN A 143 2.76 6.90 -7.57
N ALA A 144 3.46 7.97 -7.98
CA ALA A 144 3.30 8.56 -9.30
C ALA A 144 3.72 7.61 -10.43
N ALA A 145 4.87 6.93 -10.28
CA ALA A 145 5.35 5.93 -11.23
C ALA A 145 4.37 4.77 -11.39
N LEU A 146 3.82 4.24 -10.29
CA LEU A 146 2.83 3.18 -10.31
C LEU A 146 1.49 3.63 -10.89
N GLU A 147 1.05 4.87 -10.66
CA GLU A 147 -0.19 5.37 -11.24
C GLU A 147 -0.06 5.58 -12.75
N ALA A 148 1.07 6.09 -13.23
CA ALA A 148 1.35 6.24 -14.65
C ALA A 148 1.29 4.89 -15.38
N GLU A 149 1.98 3.87 -14.84
CA GLU A 149 1.95 2.52 -15.39
C GLU A 149 0.53 1.93 -15.39
N ARG A 150 -0.24 2.14 -14.31
CA ARG A 150 -1.63 1.67 -14.24
C ARG A 150 -2.52 2.31 -15.29
N GLU A 151 -2.36 3.61 -15.54
CA GLU A 151 -3.15 4.28 -16.56
C GLU A 151 -2.78 3.82 -17.97
N GLU A 152 -1.49 3.63 -18.24
CA GLU A 152 -1.04 3.07 -19.51
C GLU A 152 -1.62 1.66 -19.75
N LEU A 153 -1.56 0.78 -18.75
CA LEU A 153 -2.13 -0.56 -18.84
C LEU A 153 -3.65 -0.54 -19.04
N ARG A 154 -4.37 0.38 -18.39
CA ARG A 154 -5.81 0.57 -18.60
C ARG A 154 -6.12 1.00 -20.03
N LEU A 155 -5.37 1.94 -20.58
CA LEU A 155 -5.54 2.40 -21.96
C LEU A 155 -5.24 1.30 -22.98
N ARG A 156 -4.16 0.54 -22.76
CA ARG A 156 -3.81 -0.63 -23.59
C ARG A 156 -4.92 -1.68 -23.56
N ALA A 157 -5.43 -2.03 -22.38
CA ALA A 157 -6.53 -2.99 -22.23
C ALA A 157 -7.81 -2.52 -22.92
N ARG A 158 -8.19 -1.24 -22.78
CA ARG A 158 -9.34 -0.66 -23.48
C ARG A 158 -9.19 -0.76 -25.00
N THR A 159 -8.01 -0.44 -25.52
CA THR A 159 -7.71 -0.52 -26.96
C THR A 159 -7.82 -1.94 -27.49
N LEU A 160 -7.27 -2.93 -26.77
CA LEU A 160 -7.36 -4.34 -27.14
C LEU A 160 -8.81 -4.85 -27.13
N LEU A 161 -9.61 -4.46 -26.13
CA LEU A 161 -11.02 -4.82 -26.05
C LEU A 161 -11.85 -4.17 -27.17
N ALA A 162 -11.57 -2.92 -27.53
CA ALA A 162 -12.23 -2.24 -28.65
C ALA A 162 -11.93 -2.92 -29.99
N ARG A 163 -10.66 -3.28 -30.25
CA ARG A 163 -10.26 -4.01 -31.46
C ARG A 163 -10.96 -5.36 -31.58
N ARG A 164 -11.04 -6.12 -30.47
CA ARG A 164 -11.71 -7.43 -30.44
C ARG A 164 -13.22 -7.35 -30.70
N ARG A 165 -13.86 -6.23 -30.35
CA ARG A 165 -15.29 -5.99 -30.64
C ARG A 165 -15.55 -5.52 -32.07
N GLY A 166 -14.56 -4.93 -32.74
CA GLY A 166 -14.66 -4.46 -34.13
C GLY A 166 -14.40 -5.51 -35.21
N THR A 167 -14.03 -6.75 -34.85
CA THR A 167 -13.71 -7.83 -35.80
C THR A 167 -14.87 -8.79 -36.08
N HIS A 168 -16.10 -8.38 -35.74
CA HIS A 168 -17.34 -9.11 -36.05
C HIS A 168 -18.25 -8.24 -36.94
N ILE A 169 -17.83 -8.02 -38.19
CA ILE A 169 -18.66 -7.58 -39.32
C ILE A 169 -18.17 -8.39 -40.52
#